data_AF-A0A2U3WWN5-F1
#
_entry.id   AF-A0A2U3WWN5-F1
#
_cell.length_a   1.000
_cell.length_b   1.000
_cell.length_c   1.000
_cell.angle_alpha   90.00
_cell.angle_beta   90.00
_cell.angle_gamma   90.00
#
_symmetry.space_group_name_H-M   'P 1'
#
loop_
_entity.id
_entity.type
_entity.pdbx_description
1 polymer ?
#
loop_
_entity_poly.entity_id
_entity_poly.type
_entity_poly.pdbx_seq_one_letter_code
_entity_poly.pdbx_strand_id
1 'polypeptide(L)'
;MADEGKSYNEHDDRVSFPQRRKKGRGPFRWKYGEGNRRSGRGGSGIRSSRLEEDDRDVAMSDAQDVPRIRHNPYPSRPNRRGDSWHDRDRIHVTVRRDRALPERGGAGTSQDGASRNWFKITIPYGRKYDKSWLLSVIQSKCNVPFTPIEFHYENTRAQFFVEDASTASALKAVNYKILDQENRRISIIINSSAPPHSVQNELKPEQVEQLKLIMSKRYDGSQQALDLKGLRSDPDLVAQNIDVVLNRRNCMAATLRIIEENIPELLSLNLSNNRLYRLDDMSSLVQKAPNLKILNLSGNELKSERELDKVKGLKLEELWLDGNPLCDTFRDQSTYISAIRERFPKLLRLDGHELPPPIAFDVEAPTMLPPCKGSYFGTETLKNLVLHFLQQYYAVYDSGDRQRLLDAYHDGACCSLSIPFTPQNPARSNLAEYFKDSRNVKKLKDPTLRFRLLKHTRLNVVAFLNELPKTQHDINSFVVDISAQTSTLLCFSVNGVFKEVDGKSRDSLRAFTRTFVAVPASNSGLCIVNDELFVRNASPDEIQRAFAMPAPTPSSSPVPTLSPEQQEMLQAFSTQSGMNLEWSQKCLQDNNWDYTRSAQAFTHLKAKGEIPEVAFMK
;
A
#
# COMPACT_ATOMS: atom_id res chain seq x y z
N MET A 1 -56.94 -29.09 -41.05
CA MET A 1 -57.41 -28.59 -39.74
C MET A 1 -56.30 -27.65 -39.27
N ALA A 2 -56.29 -26.38 -39.72
CA ALA A 2 -57.08 -25.24 -39.20
C ALA A 2 -56.82 -25.07 -37.69
N ASP A 3 -56.28 -23.98 -37.15
CA ASP A 3 -56.52 -22.55 -37.42
C ASP A 3 -55.35 -21.73 -36.80
N GLU A 4 -54.72 -20.79 -37.50
CA GLU A 4 -54.88 -19.32 -37.38
C GLU A 4 -54.75 -18.77 -35.93
N GLY A 5 -53.89 -17.80 -35.58
CA GLY A 5 -53.61 -16.53 -36.25
C GLY A 5 -54.24 -15.40 -35.43
N LYS A 6 -53.43 -14.48 -34.86
CA LYS A 6 -53.75 -13.03 -34.73
C LYS A 6 -52.63 -12.21 -34.09
N SER A 7 -52.08 -11.36 -34.96
CA SER A 7 -51.35 -10.12 -34.71
C SER A 7 -52.31 -9.03 -34.20
N TYR A 8 -51.82 -8.12 -33.35
CA TYR A 8 -52.42 -6.79 -33.16
C TYR A 8 -51.33 -5.70 -33.01
N ASN A 9 -51.22 -4.90 -34.08
CA ASN A 9 -51.02 -3.44 -34.20
C ASN A 9 -50.02 -2.67 -33.33
N GLU A 10 -48.96 -2.24 -34.01
CA GLU A 10 -48.53 -0.84 -34.25
C GLU A 10 -49.20 0.29 -33.44
N HIS A 11 -48.36 1.07 -32.77
CA HIS A 11 -48.56 2.52 -32.61
C HIS A 11 -47.27 3.25 -33.03
N ASP A 12 -47.33 3.83 -34.23
CA ASP A 12 -46.47 4.91 -34.74
C ASP A 12 -47.03 6.23 -34.19
N ASP A 13 -46.24 6.98 -33.43
CA ASP A 13 -46.51 8.40 -33.15
C ASP A 13 -45.25 9.22 -33.45
N ARG A 14 -45.22 9.68 -34.69
CA ARG A 14 -44.37 10.75 -35.21
C ARG A 14 -44.74 12.06 -34.52
N VAL A 15 -43.77 12.78 -33.98
CA VAL A 15 -43.90 14.24 -33.80
C VAL A 15 -42.67 14.96 -34.33
N SER A 16 -42.92 15.70 -35.42
CA SER A 16 -42.00 16.58 -36.13
C SER A 16 -41.60 17.82 -35.33
N PHE A 17 -40.39 18.30 -35.65
CA PHE A 17 -39.85 19.63 -35.36
C PHE A 17 -40.78 20.79 -35.76
N PRO A 18 -40.68 21.95 -35.06
CA PRO A 18 -40.89 23.24 -35.69
C PRO A 18 -39.56 23.97 -35.92
N GLN A 19 -39.26 24.20 -37.20
CA GLN A 19 -38.34 25.24 -37.65
C GLN A 19 -38.89 26.63 -37.26
N ARG A 20 -38.05 27.47 -36.66
CA ARG A 20 -38.17 28.93 -36.79
C ARG A 20 -36.86 29.54 -37.28
N ARG A 21 -36.90 29.99 -38.54
CA ARG A 21 -35.95 30.93 -39.14
C ARG A 21 -36.01 32.27 -38.40
N LYS A 22 -34.86 32.85 -38.04
CA LYS A 22 -34.66 34.31 -38.11
C LYS A 22 -33.20 34.63 -38.45
N LYS A 23 -33.06 35.45 -39.50
CA LYS A 23 -31.84 35.97 -40.10
C LYS A 23 -31.10 36.94 -39.17
N GLY A 24 -29.77 36.81 -39.13
CA GLY A 24 -28.80 37.89 -39.37
C GLY A 24 -28.58 38.95 -38.29
N ARG A 25 -27.32 39.08 -37.84
CA ARG A 25 -26.41 40.21 -38.09
C ARG A 25 -25.02 39.93 -37.50
N GLY A 26 -24.00 40.46 -38.18
CA GLY A 26 -22.58 40.13 -38.07
C GLY A 26 -21.82 40.71 -36.85
N PRO A 27 -20.47 40.78 -36.95
CA PRO A 27 -19.56 40.55 -35.83
C PRO A 27 -19.01 41.84 -35.21
N PHE A 28 -18.69 41.81 -33.91
CA PHE A 28 -17.82 42.80 -33.27
C PHE A 28 -16.57 42.14 -32.68
N ARG A 29 -15.44 42.68 -33.13
CA ARG A 29 -14.05 42.42 -32.72
C ARG A 29 -13.68 43.38 -31.57
N TRP A 30 -12.43 43.26 -31.09
CA TRP A 30 -11.64 44.09 -30.14
C TRP A 30 -11.54 43.49 -28.72
N LYS A 31 -10.41 42.89 -28.30
CA LYS A 31 -9.01 43.33 -28.04
C LYS A 31 -8.79 43.98 -26.66
N TYR A 32 -7.90 43.32 -25.93
CA TYR A 32 -6.94 43.72 -24.88
C TYR A 32 -7.02 45.11 -24.23
N GLY A 33 -6.87 45.12 -22.90
CA GLY A 33 -6.38 46.24 -22.11
C GLY A 33 -5.85 45.78 -20.75
N GLU A 34 -4.53 45.82 -20.57
CA GLU A 34 -3.83 45.81 -19.28
C GLU A 34 -4.21 47.05 -18.44
N GLY A 35 -4.18 46.90 -17.11
CA GLY A 35 -4.41 48.01 -16.19
C GLY A 35 -4.06 47.66 -14.75
N ASN A 36 -2.78 47.68 -14.43
CA ASN A 36 -2.22 47.52 -13.10
C ASN A 36 -2.37 48.83 -12.29
N ARG A 37 -3.06 48.85 -11.14
CA ARG A 37 -2.85 49.85 -10.07
C ARG A 37 -3.12 49.27 -8.68
N ARG A 38 -2.15 49.47 -7.79
CA ARG A 38 -2.19 49.24 -6.33
C ARG A 38 -2.89 50.41 -5.63
N SER A 39 -3.66 50.14 -4.57
CA SER A 39 -3.51 50.68 -3.19
C SER A 39 -4.84 50.65 -2.44
N GLY A 40 -4.78 50.52 -1.10
CA GLY A 40 -5.87 50.92 -0.20
C GLY A 40 -6.41 49.83 0.71
N ARG A 41 -5.90 49.76 1.94
CA ARG A 41 -6.49 49.05 3.08
C ARG A 41 -7.76 49.77 3.56
N GLY A 42 -8.75 49.00 4.03
CA GLY A 42 -9.66 49.39 5.11
C GLY A 42 -11.13 49.14 4.82
N GLY A 43 -11.79 48.31 5.64
CA GLY A 43 -13.25 48.26 5.71
C GLY A 43 -13.84 46.86 5.91
N SER A 44 -14.14 46.53 7.17
CA SER A 44 -14.87 45.33 7.59
C SER A 44 -16.32 45.34 7.09
N GLY A 45 -16.82 44.19 6.64
CA GLY A 45 -18.23 44.01 6.26
C GLY A 45 -18.56 42.54 6.04
N ILE A 46 -19.27 41.96 6.99
CA ILE A 46 -19.79 40.58 7.01
C ILE A 46 -20.95 40.44 6.01
N ARG A 47 -20.96 39.39 5.17
CA ARG A 47 -22.09 38.47 4.92
C ARG A 47 -21.91 37.61 3.65
N SER A 48 -21.93 36.29 3.82
CA SER A 48 -22.61 35.33 2.94
C SER A 48 -22.79 34.04 3.78
N SER A 49 -23.95 33.78 4.38
CA SER A 49 -25.20 33.24 3.81
C SER A 49 -25.02 31.83 3.19
N ARG A 50 -25.00 30.81 4.06
CA ARG A 50 -25.51 29.48 3.68
C ARG A 50 -27.01 29.49 3.94
N LEU A 51 -27.77 29.26 2.87
CA LEU A 51 -29.20 29.02 2.91
C LEU A 51 -29.46 27.65 3.55
N GLU A 52 -30.49 27.69 4.39
CA GLU A 52 -31.23 26.60 5.00
C GLU A 52 -32.02 25.82 3.94
N GLU A 53 -32.24 24.53 4.19
CA GLU A 53 -33.45 23.85 3.76
C GLU A 53 -34.25 23.50 5.01
N ASP A 54 -35.53 23.85 4.91
CA ASP A 54 -36.58 23.95 5.91
C ASP A 54 -37.20 22.61 6.33
N ASP A 55 -37.74 22.67 7.55
CA ASP A 55 -39.02 22.13 8.03
C ASP A 55 -39.26 20.62 8.17
N ARG A 56 -39.53 20.23 9.44
CA ARG A 56 -40.91 20.15 9.94
C ARG A 56 -40.98 19.99 11.46
N ASP A 57 -41.63 20.97 12.10
CA ASP A 57 -42.10 20.96 13.48
C ASP A 57 -43.37 20.12 13.66
N VAL A 58 -43.49 19.47 14.84
CA VAL A 58 -44.76 19.31 15.56
C VAL A 58 -44.48 19.52 17.05
N ALA A 59 -45.11 20.53 17.64
CA ALA A 59 -45.10 20.83 19.07
C ALA A 59 -46.37 20.29 19.76
N MET A 60 -46.24 19.86 21.02
CA MET A 60 -47.29 19.92 22.04
C MET A 60 -46.65 20.04 23.44
N SER A 61 -46.82 21.22 24.06
CA SER A 61 -47.41 21.51 25.40
C SER A 61 -47.10 20.56 26.59
N ASP A 62 -46.90 20.96 27.85
CA ASP A 62 -46.72 22.24 28.58
C ASP A 62 -46.29 21.91 30.03
N ALA A 63 -45.82 22.96 30.72
CA ALA A 63 -45.88 23.20 32.17
C ALA A 63 -44.91 22.43 33.12
N GLN A 64 -43.93 23.14 33.69
CA GLN A 64 -44.15 23.87 34.96
C GLN A 64 -42.97 24.79 35.33
N ASP A 65 -43.36 25.91 35.94
CA ASP A 65 -42.65 27.15 36.26
C ASP A 65 -41.86 27.10 37.59
N VAL A 66 -40.57 27.48 37.53
CA VAL A 66 -39.76 28.44 38.36
C VAL A 66 -39.72 28.30 39.94
N PRO A 67 -38.89 29.05 40.71
CA PRO A 67 -37.52 28.70 41.14
C PRO A 67 -37.19 28.90 42.65
N ARG A 68 -35.87 28.85 42.95
CA ARG A 68 -35.08 29.69 43.91
C ARG A 68 -34.80 29.12 45.32
N ILE A 69 -33.51 28.89 45.65
CA ILE A 69 -32.69 29.65 46.65
C ILE A 69 -31.41 28.90 47.07
N ARG A 70 -30.34 29.70 47.22
CA ARG A 70 -29.00 29.42 47.72
C ARG A 70 -28.99 28.98 49.20
N HIS A 71 -28.11 28.08 49.61
CA HIS A 71 -27.09 28.34 50.65
C HIS A 71 -26.15 27.16 50.91
N ASN A 72 -24.91 27.50 51.25
CA ASN A 72 -23.79 26.67 51.67
C ASN A 72 -23.56 26.91 53.17
N PRO A 73 -23.19 25.91 54.01
CA PRO A 73 -22.62 26.20 55.32
C PRO A 73 -21.19 25.66 55.45
N TYR A 74 -20.28 26.49 55.98
CA TYR A 74 -19.00 26.10 56.56
C TYR A 74 -18.93 26.67 58.00
N PRO A 75 -18.29 25.95 58.93
CA PRO A 75 -17.44 26.54 59.97
C PRO A 75 -16.04 25.86 59.96
N SER A 76 -14.87 26.42 60.26
CA SER A 76 -14.43 27.65 60.94
C SER A 76 -12.96 27.97 60.56
N ARG A 77 -12.58 29.26 60.58
CA ARG A 77 -11.19 29.78 60.69
C ARG A 77 -10.81 29.96 62.18
N PRO A 78 -9.54 30.24 62.60
CA PRO A 78 -8.91 31.60 62.57
C PRO A 78 -7.36 31.55 62.34
N ASN A 79 -6.54 32.59 62.12
CA ASN A 79 -6.59 34.07 62.05
C ASN A 79 -5.27 34.51 61.33
N ARG A 80 -5.26 35.39 60.31
CA ARG A 80 -5.23 36.89 60.29
C ARG A 80 -3.97 37.59 60.85
N ARG A 81 -3.25 38.31 59.96
CA ARG A 81 -2.95 39.79 59.91
C ARG A 81 -2.04 40.05 58.69
N GLY A 82 -2.42 40.89 57.71
CA GLY A 82 -2.21 42.36 57.61
C GLY A 82 -0.81 42.62 56.99
N ASP A 83 -0.53 43.40 55.95
CA ASP A 83 -1.14 44.61 55.39
C ASP A 83 -0.61 44.94 53.98
N SER A 84 -1.42 45.73 53.25
CA SER A 84 -1.13 46.89 52.37
C SER A 84 -0.12 46.86 51.20
N TRP A 85 -0.44 47.73 50.25
CA TRP A 85 0.06 47.90 48.89
C TRP A 85 1.29 48.83 48.76
N HIS A 86 1.91 48.72 47.58
CA HIS A 86 2.72 49.70 46.82
C HIS A 86 4.21 49.94 47.17
N ASP A 87 5.04 49.56 46.18
CA ASP A 87 6.04 50.40 45.51
C ASP A 87 7.36 50.76 46.24
N ARG A 88 8.46 50.12 45.80
CA ARG A 88 9.70 50.80 45.39
C ARG A 88 10.78 49.84 44.90
N ASP A 89 11.39 50.23 43.78
CA ASP A 89 12.67 49.78 43.28
C ASP A 89 13.74 49.56 44.37
N ARG A 90 14.45 48.43 44.30
CA ARG A 90 15.93 48.41 44.37
C ARG A 90 16.52 47.02 44.14
N ILE A 91 17.39 46.98 43.13
CA ILE A 91 18.41 45.96 42.88
C ILE A 91 19.33 45.86 44.09
N HIS A 92 19.60 44.64 44.59
CA HIS A 92 20.87 44.30 45.23
C HIS A 92 21.27 42.85 44.97
N VAL A 93 22.40 42.74 44.28
CA VAL A 93 23.24 41.55 44.09
C VAL A 93 23.80 41.10 45.43
N THR A 94 23.69 39.81 45.77
CA THR A 94 24.63 39.14 46.68
C THR A 94 24.94 37.73 46.18
N VAL A 95 26.23 37.51 45.93
CA VAL A 95 26.88 36.22 45.67
C VAL A 95 27.52 35.76 46.98
N ARG A 96 27.17 34.58 47.51
CA ARG A 96 28.01 33.71 48.37
C ARG A 96 27.48 32.27 48.25
N ARG A 97 28.20 31.37 47.58
CA ARG A 97 29.37 30.54 47.98
C ARG A 97 28.97 29.21 48.63
N ASP A 98 29.46 28.17 47.96
CA ASP A 98 29.61 26.75 48.28
C ASP A 98 29.36 26.27 49.71
N ARG A 99 28.61 25.17 49.79
CA ARG A 99 28.86 24.08 50.74
C ARG A 99 28.78 22.73 50.01
N ALA A 100 29.88 21.99 50.06
CA ALA A 100 30.00 20.61 49.65
C ALA A 100 30.01 19.67 50.87
N LEU A 101 29.76 18.38 50.56
CA LEU A 101 30.13 17.11 51.24
C LEU A 101 28.96 16.28 51.82
N PRO A 102 29.05 14.93 51.88
CA PRO A 102 30.13 14.04 51.41
C PRO A 102 29.72 12.86 50.52
N GLU A 103 30.69 12.40 49.73
CA GLU A 103 30.72 11.11 49.03
C GLU A 103 30.74 9.93 50.01
N ARG A 104 30.06 8.84 49.64
CA ARG A 104 30.35 7.49 50.09
C ARG A 104 30.77 6.69 48.86
N GLY A 105 32.07 6.43 48.76
CA GLY A 105 32.68 5.75 47.62
C GLY A 105 32.32 4.27 47.52
N GLY A 106 32.23 3.82 46.28
CA GLY A 106 32.27 2.44 45.85
C GLY A 106 32.75 2.43 44.40
N ALA A 107 34.05 2.28 44.21
CA ALA A 107 34.69 2.23 42.90
C ALA A 107 34.33 0.91 42.21
N GLY A 108 33.70 1.02 41.04
CA GLY A 108 33.53 -0.05 40.07
C GLY A 108 33.74 0.55 38.69
N THR A 109 34.86 0.23 38.07
CA THR A 109 35.24 0.63 36.72
C THR A 109 34.30 0.02 35.69
N SER A 110 33.60 0.86 34.93
CA SER A 110 33.02 0.49 33.65
C SER A 110 33.22 1.66 32.68
N GLN A 111 34.12 1.46 31.72
CA GLN A 111 34.32 2.32 30.56
C GLN A 111 33.07 2.34 29.68
N ASP A 112 32.68 3.56 29.32
CA ASP A 112 32.00 3.97 28.09
C ASP A 112 30.73 3.23 27.64
N GLY A 113 29.62 3.63 28.26
CA GLY A 113 28.38 3.88 27.54
C GLY A 113 27.87 5.24 27.99
N ALA A 114 27.88 6.24 27.11
CA ALA A 114 27.41 7.59 27.41
C ALA A 114 26.04 7.51 28.12
N SER A 115 26.00 7.84 29.40
CA SER A 115 24.78 7.89 30.19
C SER A 115 23.83 8.87 29.50
N ARG A 116 22.79 8.32 28.86
CA ARG A 116 21.77 9.09 28.14
C ARG A 116 21.12 10.05 29.14
N ASN A 117 21.46 11.34 29.02
CA ASN A 117 20.91 12.38 29.86
C ASN A 117 19.53 12.77 29.32
N TRP A 118 18.50 12.58 30.14
CA TRP A 118 17.12 12.89 29.78
C TRP A 118 16.72 14.25 30.32
N PHE A 119 15.92 14.97 29.53
CA PHE A 119 15.44 16.30 29.90
C PHE A 119 13.94 16.37 29.72
N LYS A 120 13.25 16.72 30.81
CA LYS A 120 11.82 17.00 30.84
C LYS A 120 11.59 18.44 30.40
N ILE A 121 10.88 18.60 29.29
CA ILE A 121 10.46 19.89 28.73
C ILE A 121 9.05 20.19 29.22
N THR A 122 8.88 21.34 29.84
CA THR A 122 7.58 21.81 30.37
C THR A 122 7.27 23.17 29.80
N ILE A 123 6.10 23.29 29.17
CA ILE A 123 5.58 24.54 28.63
C ILE A 123 4.41 24.97 29.50
N PRO A 124 4.59 25.99 30.37
CA PRO A 124 3.49 26.55 31.15
C PRO A 124 2.39 27.06 30.23
N TYR A 125 1.13 26.82 30.61
CA TYR A 125 -0.05 27.18 29.79
C TYR A 125 -0.10 26.50 28.40
N GLY A 126 0.76 25.51 28.17
CA GLY A 126 0.87 24.81 26.88
C GLY A 126 -0.42 24.12 26.43
N ARG A 127 -1.34 23.78 27.36
CA ARG A 127 -2.65 23.20 27.05
C ARG A 127 -3.57 24.13 26.25
N LYS A 128 -3.29 25.44 26.24
CA LYS A 128 -4.00 26.42 25.39
C LYS A 128 -3.75 26.17 23.89
N TYR A 129 -2.66 25.48 23.54
CA TYR A 129 -2.23 25.33 22.17
C TYR A 129 -2.42 23.89 21.67
N ASP A 130 -2.80 23.77 20.39
CA ASP A 130 -2.84 22.49 19.70
C ASP A 130 -1.44 21.84 19.68
N LYS A 131 -1.37 20.51 19.86
CA LYS A 131 -0.13 19.74 19.93
C LYS A 131 0.72 19.92 18.68
N SER A 132 0.11 19.79 17.51
CA SER A 132 0.79 19.82 16.21
C SER A 132 1.33 21.22 15.94
N TRP A 133 0.51 22.24 16.23
CA TRP A 133 0.94 23.64 16.14
C TRP A 133 2.11 23.93 17.07
N LEU A 134 2.01 23.59 18.35
CA LEU A 134 3.02 23.91 19.37
C LEU A 134 4.38 23.27 19.01
N LEU A 135 4.36 22.00 18.61
CA LEU A 135 5.58 21.30 18.19
C LEU A 135 6.17 21.89 16.90
N SER A 136 5.34 22.23 15.91
CA SER A 136 5.81 22.81 14.64
C SER A 136 6.51 24.17 14.83
N VAL A 137 5.97 25.02 15.71
CA VAL A 137 6.53 26.35 15.97
C VAL A 137 7.84 26.23 16.75
N ILE A 138 7.93 25.33 17.72
CA ILE A 138 9.17 25.05 18.45
C ILE A 138 10.24 24.47 17.50
N GLN A 139 9.87 23.52 16.65
CA GLN A 139 10.78 22.93 15.66
C GLN A 139 11.33 23.99 14.69
N SER A 140 10.48 24.92 14.23
CA SER A 140 10.90 25.97 13.29
C SER A 140 11.93 26.96 13.85
N LYS A 141 12.03 27.06 15.18
CA LYS A 141 12.95 27.97 15.88
C LYS A 141 14.11 27.25 16.56
N CYS A 142 14.04 25.93 16.68
CA CYS A 142 15.10 25.10 17.23
C CYS A 142 16.11 24.77 16.13
N ASN A 143 17.40 25.04 16.37
CA ASN A 143 18.45 24.75 15.39
C ASN A 143 18.81 23.26 15.32
N VAL A 144 18.30 22.45 16.24
CA VAL A 144 18.50 21.00 16.31
C VAL A 144 17.16 20.31 16.12
N PRO A 145 17.01 19.40 15.15
CA PRO A 145 15.79 18.62 15.02
C PRO A 145 15.64 17.69 16.23
N PHE A 146 14.46 17.69 16.83
CA PHE A 146 14.16 16.79 17.94
C PHE A 146 12.86 16.02 17.71
N THR A 147 12.76 14.86 18.36
CA THR A 147 11.54 14.04 18.42
C THR A 147 11.00 14.10 19.85
N PRO A 148 9.81 14.70 20.08
CA PRO A 148 9.23 14.76 21.42
C PRO A 148 8.74 13.38 21.85
N ILE A 149 9.26 12.88 22.96
CA ILE A 149 8.89 11.58 23.54
C ILE A 149 7.84 11.80 24.64
N GLU A 150 6.83 10.93 24.69
CA GLU A 150 5.75 10.95 25.71
C GLU A 150 5.09 12.33 25.87
N PHE A 151 4.73 12.97 24.75
CA PHE A 151 4.02 14.25 24.81
C PHE A 151 2.63 14.09 25.44
N HIS A 152 2.36 14.82 26.51
CA HIS A 152 1.08 14.81 27.21
C HIS A 152 0.76 16.20 27.80
N TYR A 153 -0.51 16.40 28.14
CA TYR A 153 -0.95 17.59 28.87
C TYR A 153 -1.17 17.24 30.34
N GLU A 154 -0.49 17.95 31.23
CA GLU A 154 -0.66 17.81 32.68
C GLU A 154 -1.17 19.14 33.24
N ASN A 155 -2.39 19.13 33.78
CA ASN A 155 -3.10 20.32 34.25
C ASN A 155 -3.20 21.42 33.16
N THR A 156 -2.51 22.55 33.34
CA THR A 156 -2.45 23.66 32.37
C THR A 156 -1.20 23.60 31.48
N ARG A 157 -0.33 22.61 31.65
CA ARG A 157 1.00 22.55 31.03
C ARG A 157 1.03 21.52 29.92
N ALA A 158 1.87 21.75 28.90
CA ALA A 158 2.27 20.71 27.96
C ALA A 158 3.65 20.18 28.37
N GLN A 159 3.84 18.87 28.32
CA GLN A 159 5.07 18.22 28.73
C GLN A 159 5.50 17.17 27.70
N PHE A 160 6.80 17.06 27.50
CA PHE A 160 7.42 15.99 26.72
C PHE A 160 8.88 15.84 27.13
N PHE A 161 9.51 14.78 26.65
CA PHE A 161 10.90 14.47 26.95
C PHE A 161 11.74 14.49 25.68
N VAL A 162 13.00 14.84 25.84
CA VAL A 162 14.02 14.75 24.79
C VAL A 162 15.23 14.00 25.32
N GLU A 163 15.83 13.25 24.40
CA GLU A 163 17.11 12.60 24.60
C GLU A 163 18.21 13.58 24.17
N ASP A 164 19.31 13.61 24.93
CA ASP A 164 20.52 14.41 24.71
C ASP A 164 20.49 15.88 25.22
N ALA A 165 21.63 16.27 25.79
CA ALA A 165 21.90 17.59 26.34
C ALA A 165 22.05 18.66 25.23
N SER A 166 22.47 18.26 24.03
CA SER A 166 22.56 19.19 22.89
C SER A 166 21.17 19.70 22.48
N THR A 167 20.21 18.78 22.38
CA THR A 167 18.79 19.06 22.11
C THR A 167 18.15 19.92 23.20
N ALA A 168 18.38 19.55 24.47
CA ALA A 168 17.88 20.33 25.60
C ALA A 168 18.45 21.77 25.62
N SER A 169 19.74 21.93 25.29
CA SER A 169 20.38 23.24 25.19
C SER A 169 19.82 24.08 24.03
N ALA A 170 19.56 23.44 22.89
CA ALA A 170 18.92 24.09 21.74
C ALA A 170 17.50 24.57 22.09
N LEU A 171 16.70 23.74 22.77
CA LEU A 171 15.37 24.11 23.26
C LEU A 171 15.43 25.23 24.30
N LYS A 172 16.45 25.25 25.16
CA LYS A 172 16.68 26.34 26.12
C LYS A 172 16.92 27.66 25.40
N ALA A 173 17.64 27.63 24.28
CA ALA A 173 17.90 28.81 23.46
C ALA A 173 16.66 29.33 22.73
N VAL A 174 15.58 28.54 22.62
CA VAL A 174 14.28 28.92 22.04
C VAL A 174 13.35 29.57 23.08
N ASN A 175 13.63 29.42 24.38
CA ASN A 175 12.81 29.99 25.45
C ASN A 175 12.59 31.50 25.25
N TYR A 176 11.34 31.95 25.34
CA TYR A 176 10.90 33.33 25.10
C TYR A 176 11.09 33.90 23.68
N LYS A 177 11.53 33.10 22.69
CA LYS A 177 11.66 33.53 21.28
C LYS A 177 10.42 33.25 20.42
N ILE A 178 9.46 32.49 20.96
CA ILE A 178 8.21 32.18 20.28
C ILE A 178 7.11 33.09 20.83
N LEU A 179 6.35 33.72 19.93
CA LEU A 179 5.18 34.53 20.25
C LEU A 179 3.92 33.75 19.87
N ASP A 180 2.91 33.76 20.75
CA ASP A 180 1.58 33.24 20.43
C ASP A 180 0.75 34.24 19.62
N GLN A 181 -0.46 33.84 19.23
CA GLN A 181 -1.38 34.68 18.44
C GLN A 181 -1.79 35.98 19.16
N GLU A 182 -1.56 36.08 20.47
CA GLU A 182 -1.82 37.24 21.32
C GLU A 182 -0.52 38.01 21.66
N ASN A 183 0.58 37.77 20.92
CA ASN A 183 1.91 38.35 21.14
C ASN A 183 2.52 38.05 22.53
N ARG A 184 2.09 36.98 23.20
CA ARG A 184 2.67 36.55 24.48
C ARG A 184 3.80 35.57 24.21
N ARG A 185 4.90 35.74 24.94
CA ARG A 185 6.08 34.89 24.79
C ARG A 185 5.84 33.52 25.43
N ILE A 186 6.06 32.46 24.67
CA ILE A 186 5.97 31.09 25.18
C ILE A 186 7.23 30.78 26.00
N SER A 187 7.03 30.36 27.25
CA SER A 187 8.10 29.92 28.12
C SER A 187 8.33 28.42 27.97
N ILE A 188 9.59 28.00 27.89
CA ILE A 188 10.02 26.61 27.84
C ILE A 188 10.94 26.38 29.04
N ILE A 189 10.50 25.50 29.96
CA ILE A 189 11.24 25.11 31.16
C ILE A 189 11.85 23.74 30.90
N ILE A 190 13.13 23.58 31.24
CA ILE A 190 13.90 22.36 30.98
C ILE A 190 14.52 21.90 32.29
N ASN A 191 14.19 20.68 32.70
CA ASN A 191 14.74 20.05 33.90
C ASN A 191 15.38 18.72 33.53
N SER A 192 16.54 18.40 34.10
CA SER A 192 17.07 17.04 34.03
C SER A 192 16.07 16.07 34.66
N SER A 193 15.86 14.92 34.01
CA SER A 193 14.94 13.89 34.49
C SER A 193 15.56 12.50 34.34
N ALA A 194 14.97 11.52 35.03
CA ALA A 194 15.16 10.13 34.66
C ALA A 194 14.58 9.88 33.25
N PRO A 195 14.95 8.77 32.57
CA PRO A 195 14.31 8.40 31.31
C PRO A 195 12.79 8.27 31.46
N PRO A 196 11.99 8.60 30.43
CA PRO A 196 10.54 8.42 30.46
C PRO A 196 10.17 6.97 30.73
N HIS A 197 9.03 6.71 31.38
CA HIS A 197 8.62 5.34 31.71
C HIS A 197 8.45 4.46 30.46
N SER A 198 8.12 5.07 29.31
CA SER A 198 8.07 4.37 28.02
C SER A 198 9.44 3.85 27.57
N VAL A 199 10.52 4.56 27.88
CA VAL A 199 11.90 4.25 27.42
C VAL A 199 12.67 3.44 28.46
N GLN A 200 12.38 3.58 29.75
CA GLN A 200 12.99 2.73 30.81
C GLN A 200 12.63 1.24 30.64
N ASN A 201 11.52 0.94 29.96
CA ASN A 201 10.97 -0.40 29.84
C ASN A 201 10.99 -0.93 28.39
N GLU A 202 11.73 -0.29 27.49
CA GLU A 202 11.96 -0.82 26.14
C GLU A 202 12.99 -1.96 26.18
N LEU A 203 12.64 -3.07 25.55
CA LEU A 203 13.56 -4.20 25.38
C LEU A 203 14.66 -3.78 24.41
N LYS A 204 15.93 -3.95 24.83
CA LYS A 204 17.08 -3.77 23.95
C LYS A 204 17.07 -4.80 22.81
N PRO A 205 17.67 -4.52 21.65
CA PRO A 205 17.73 -5.47 20.53
C PRO A 205 18.24 -6.86 20.94
N GLU A 206 19.27 -6.91 21.80
CA GLU A 206 19.83 -8.17 22.30
C GLU A 206 18.82 -8.95 23.16
N GLN A 207 17.99 -8.25 23.92
CA GLN A 207 16.93 -8.87 24.74
C GLN A 207 15.77 -9.36 23.87
N VAL A 208 15.51 -8.71 22.73
CA VAL A 208 14.51 -9.18 21.76
C VAL A 208 14.95 -10.49 21.11
N GLU A 209 16.24 -10.64 20.78
CA GLU A 209 16.77 -11.91 20.26
C GLU A 209 16.70 -13.05 21.30
N GLN A 210 16.96 -12.75 22.58
CA GLN A 210 16.78 -13.73 23.66
C GLN A 210 15.30 -14.09 23.86
N LEU A 211 14.40 -13.11 23.82
CA LEU A 211 12.97 -13.36 23.84
C LEU A 211 12.55 -14.26 22.66
N LYS A 212 13.07 -14.01 21.46
CA LYS A 212 12.83 -14.85 20.28
C LYS A 212 13.29 -16.29 20.49
N LEU A 213 14.47 -16.51 21.06
CA LEU A 213 14.98 -17.85 21.38
C LEU A 213 14.06 -18.58 22.37
N ILE A 214 13.58 -17.88 23.40
CA ILE A 214 12.69 -18.45 24.41
C ILE A 214 11.31 -18.77 23.83
N MET A 215 10.78 -17.89 22.97
CA MET A 215 9.55 -18.16 22.22
C MET A 215 9.71 -19.39 21.31
N SER A 216 10.88 -19.58 20.68
CA SER A 216 11.18 -20.77 19.89
C SER A 216 11.19 -22.05 20.74
N LYS A 217 11.79 -22.02 21.95
CA LYS A 217 11.73 -23.16 22.89
C LYS A 217 10.31 -23.49 23.36
N ARG A 218 9.46 -22.46 23.46
CA ARG A 218 8.06 -22.56 23.89
C ARG A 218 7.08 -22.83 22.74
N TYR A 219 7.60 -22.98 21.53
CA TYR A 219 6.82 -23.28 20.34
C TYR A 219 6.82 -24.78 20.07
N ASP A 220 5.63 -25.35 19.90
CA ASP A 220 5.44 -26.72 19.43
C ASP A 220 5.07 -26.70 17.94
N GLY A 221 6.01 -27.12 17.10
CA GLY A 221 5.82 -27.17 15.65
C GLY A 221 4.80 -28.22 15.18
N SER A 222 4.51 -29.25 15.99
CA SER A 222 3.53 -30.29 15.64
C SER A 222 2.09 -29.80 15.79
N GLN A 223 1.84 -28.98 16.82
CA GLN A 223 0.53 -28.38 17.09
C GLN A 223 0.40 -26.95 16.55
N GLN A 224 1.49 -26.39 16.01
CA GLN A 224 1.59 -24.97 15.66
C GLN A 224 1.10 -24.09 16.81
N ALA A 225 1.59 -24.39 18.02
CA ALA A 225 1.13 -23.83 19.28
C ALA A 225 2.27 -23.12 20.01
N LEU A 226 2.03 -21.89 20.44
CA LEU A 226 3.00 -21.08 21.17
C LEU A 226 2.55 -20.86 22.62
N ASP A 227 3.35 -21.31 23.58
CA ASP A 227 3.05 -21.18 25.01
C ASP A 227 3.78 -20.00 25.69
N LEU A 228 3.08 -18.88 25.87
CA LEU A 228 3.55 -17.70 26.59
C LEU A 228 2.93 -17.58 27.99
N LYS A 229 2.47 -18.70 28.58
CA LYS A 229 1.94 -18.70 29.96
C LYS A 229 2.96 -18.12 30.93
N GLY A 230 2.54 -17.10 31.68
CA GLY A 230 3.32 -16.51 32.77
C GLY A 230 4.74 -16.12 32.36
N LEU A 231 4.90 -15.51 31.18
CA LEU A 231 6.20 -15.32 30.52
C LEU A 231 7.24 -14.64 31.42
N ARG A 232 6.83 -13.69 32.26
CA ARG A 232 7.70 -12.99 33.21
C ARG A 232 8.45 -13.93 34.17
N SER A 233 7.86 -15.07 34.51
CA SER A 233 8.41 -16.07 35.43
C SER A 233 9.25 -17.14 34.75
N ASP A 234 9.50 -17.01 33.45
CA ASP A 234 10.33 -17.96 32.70
C ASP A 234 11.76 -18.03 33.27
N PRO A 235 12.30 -19.23 33.57
CA PRO A 235 13.61 -19.38 34.18
C PRO A 235 14.75 -18.78 33.34
N ASP A 236 14.69 -18.86 32.01
CA ASP A 236 15.73 -18.35 31.13
C ASP A 236 15.72 -16.81 31.12
N LEU A 237 14.53 -16.19 31.12
CA LEU A 237 14.39 -14.74 31.24
C LEU A 237 14.90 -14.22 32.60
N VAL A 238 14.57 -14.92 33.68
CA VAL A 238 15.01 -14.55 35.03
C VAL A 238 16.53 -14.71 35.17
N ALA A 239 17.11 -15.81 34.66
CA ALA A 239 18.55 -16.05 34.70
C ALA A 239 19.35 -14.99 33.94
N GLN A 240 18.80 -14.46 32.84
CA GLN A 240 19.42 -13.41 32.04
C GLN A 240 19.09 -11.99 32.52
N ASN A 241 18.33 -11.85 33.62
CA ASN A 241 17.86 -10.56 34.15
C ASN A 241 17.07 -9.74 33.11
N ILE A 242 16.24 -10.41 32.30
CA ILE A 242 15.37 -9.81 31.29
C ILE A 242 13.92 -9.82 31.82
N ASP A 243 13.39 -8.65 32.16
CA ASP A 243 12.00 -8.52 32.65
C ASP A 243 11.02 -8.27 31.50
N VAL A 244 10.39 -9.33 30.97
CA VAL A 244 9.37 -9.22 29.92
C VAL A 244 7.98 -9.20 30.54
N VAL A 245 7.31 -8.04 30.47
CA VAL A 245 5.97 -7.85 31.05
C VAL A 245 4.95 -7.63 29.94
N LEU A 246 4.20 -8.67 29.59
CA LEU A 246 3.29 -8.66 28.42
C LEU A 246 2.11 -7.67 28.54
N ASN A 247 1.76 -7.22 29.74
CA ASN A 247 0.75 -6.16 29.91
C ASN A 247 1.26 -4.74 29.57
N ARG A 248 2.52 -4.61 29.12
CA ARG A 248 3.10 -3.38 28.60
C ARG A 248 3.13 -3.41 27.08
N ARG A 249 2.64 -2.34 26.46
CA ARG A 249 2.61 -2.15 25.00
C ARG A 249 3.90 -2.54 24.28
N ASN A 250 5.06 -2.09 24.77
CA ASN A 250 6.33 -2.32 24.08
C ASN A 250 6.71 -3.81 24.04
N CYS A 251 6.52 -4.52 25.16
CA CYS A 251 6.79 -5.95 25.23
C CYS A 251 5.78 -6.75 24.40
N MET A 252 4.50 -6.38 24.44
CA MET A 252 3.47 -7.01 23.60
C MET A 252 3.74 -6.78 22.11
N ALA A 253 4.05 -5.55 21.70
CA ALA A 253 4.36 -5.21 20.32
C ALA A 253 5.59 -5.98 19.80
N ALA A 254 6.66 -6.09 20.61
CA ALA A 254 7.83 -6.89 20.27
C ALA A 254 7.47 -8.36 20.08
N THR A 255 6.69 -8.94 21.01
CA THR A 255 6.23 -10.33 20.95
C THR A 255 5.41 -10.59 19.69
N LEU A 256 4.45 -9.71 19.38
CA LEU A 256 3.61 -9.84 18.19
C LEU A 256 4.41 -9.68 16.89
N ARG A 257 5.43 -8.81 16.87
CA ARG A 257 6.35 -8.69 15.74
C ARG A 257 7.17 -9.96 15.53
N ILE A 258 7.65 -10.60 16.61
CA ILE A 258 8.36 -11.88 16.51
C ILE A 258 7.44 -12.96 15.90
N ILE A 259 6.16 -13.01 16.31
CA ILE A 259 5.19 -13.94 15.73
C ILE A 259 5.02 -13.71 14.22
N GLU A 260 4.77 -12.45 13.82
CA GLU A 260 4.59 -12.07 12.41
C GLU A 260 5.79 -12.43 11.54
N GLU A 261 7.01 -12.19 12.04
CA GLU A 261 8.25 -12.39 11.28
C GLU A 261 8.66 -13.87 11.17
N ASN A 262 8.27 -14.72 12.12
CA ASN A 262 8.83 -16.08 12.23
C ASN A 262 7.81 -17.22 12.10
N ILE A 263 6.56 -17.00 12.50
CA ILE A 263 5.51 -18.04 12.55
C ILE A 263 4.11 -17.46 12.23
N PRO A 264 3.91 -16.85 11.05
CA PRO A 264 2.61 -16.29 10.66
C PRO A 264 1.49 -17.35 10.52
N GLU A 265 1.85 -18.63 10.38
CA GLU A 265 0.95 -19.79 10.33
C GLU A 265 0.47 -20.31 11.70
N LEU A 266 0.80 -19.62 12.80
CA LEU A 266 0.41 -20.00 14.16
C LEU A 266 -1.10 -20.28 14.29
N LEU A 267 -1.46 -21.45 14.83
CA LEU A 267 -2.84 -21.87 15.05
C LEU A 267 -3.30 -21.70 16.50
N SER A 268 -2.40 -21.84 17.48
CA SER A 268 -2.73 -21.78 18.91
C SER A 268 -1.79 -20.87 19.69
N LEU A 269 -2.35 -19.98 20.51
CA LEU A 269 -1.59 -19.03 21.32
C LEU A 269 -2.08 -19.05 22.77
N ASN A 270 -1.17 -19.34 23.70
CA ASN A 270 -1.44 -19.28 25.13
C ASN A 270 -0.82 -18.04 25.77
N LEU A 271 -1.66 -17.15 26.28
CA LEU A 271 -1.31 -15.92 27.00
C LEU A 271 -1.84 -15.94 28.45
N SER A 272 -2.11 -17.11 29.00
CA SER A 272 -2.62 -17.24 30.36
C SER A 272 -1.65 -16.71 31.43
N ASN A 273 -2.20 -16.23 32.55
CA ASN A 273 -1.42 -15.80 33.72
C ASN A 273 -0.39 -14.67 33.47
N ASN A 274 -0.70 -13.75 32.55
CA ASN A 274 0.18 -12.63 32.18
C ASN A 274 -0.27 -11.27 32.75
N ARG A 275 -1.32 -11.25 33.58
CA ARG A 275 -1.90 -10.05 34.19
C ARG A 275 -2.27 -8.99 33.15
N LEU A 276 -2.83 -9.44 32.02
CA LEU A 276 -3.37 -8.58 30.99
C LEU A 276 -4.68 -7.96 31.51
N TYR A 277 -4.75 -6.63 31.54
CA TYR A 277 -5.93 -5.89 31.99
C TYR A 277 -6.62 -5.12 30.85
N ARG A 278 -5.98 -5.06 29.68
CA ARG A 278 -6.51 -4.50 28.42
C ARG A 278 -5.98 -5.28 27.21
N LEU A 279 -6.77 -5.33 26.14
CA LEU A 279 -6.40 -6.01 24.89
C LEU A 279 -6.10 -5.05 23.72
N ASP A 280 -6.15 -3.73 23.94
CA ASP A 280 -5.82 -2.72 22.93
C ASP A 280 -4.42 -2.88 22.36
N ASP A 281 -3.45 -3.19 23.23
CA ASP A 281 -2.05 -3.37 22.86
C ASP A 281 -1.79 -4.63 22.00
N MET A 282 -2.75 -5.56 21.93
CA MET A 282 -2.68 -6.75 21.07
C MET A 282 -3.70 -6.78 19.94
N SER A 283 -4.39 -5.65 19.68
CA SER A 283 -5.35 -5.53 18.56
C SER A 283 -4.75 -5.86 17.18
N SER A 284 -3.45 -5.63 17.00
CA SER A 284 -2.71 -5.97 15.76
C SER A 284 -2.55 -7.48 15.52
N LEU A 285 -2.87 -8.32 16.50
CA LEU A 285 -2.81 -9.79 16.38
C LEU A 285 -3.67 -10.31 15.21
N VAL A 286 -4.81 -9.65 14.93
CA VAL A 286 -5.70 -10.01 13.81
C VAL A 286 -4.98 -9.99 12.47
N GLN A 287 -4.05 -9.05 12.27
CA GLN A 287 -3.27 -8.92 11.04
C GLN A 287 -2.02 -9.80 11.05
N LYS A 288 -1.39 -9.94 12.22
CA LYS A 288 -0.10 -10.61 12.40
C LYS A 288 -0.18 -12.13 12.48
N ALA A 289 -1.31 -12.67 12.93
CA ALA A 289 -1.57 -14.12 12.99
C ALA A 289 -3.03 -14.40 12.54
N PRO A 290 -3.34 -14.23 11.24
CA PRO A 290 -4.72 -14.33 10.75
C PRO A 290 -5.28 -15.76 10.79
N ASN A 291 -4.40 -16.76 10.86
CA ASN A 291 -4.76 -18.18 10.91
C ASN A 291 -5.00 -18.71 12.33
N LEU A 292 -4.88 -17.85 13.35
CA LEU A 292 -5.05 -18.24 14.74
C LEU A 292 -6.47 -18.74 15.00
N LYS A 293 -6.58 -19.96 15.52
CA LYS A 293 -7.84 -20.66 15.83
C LYS A 293 -8.07 -20.82 17.33
N ILE A 294 -7.01 -20.95 18.11
CA ILE A 294 -7.08 -21.19 19.56
C ILE A 294 -6.39 -20.04 20.29
N LEU A 295 -7.10 -19.40 21.21
CA LEU A 295 -6.55 -18.34 22.04
C LEU A 295 -6.86 -18.61 23.52
N ASN A 296 -5.83 -18.65 24.35
CA ASN A 296 -5.99 -18.79 25.79
C ASN A 296 -5.60 -17.50 26.53
N LEU A 297 -6.58 -16.87 27.19
CA LEU A 297 -6.43 -15.66 27.99
C LEU A 297 -6.77 -15.92 29.49
N SER A 298 -6.79 -17.17 29.94
CA SER A 298 -7.18 -17.51 31.31
C SER A 298 -6.25 -16.92 32.39
N GLY A 299 -6.78 -16.66 33.58
CA GLY A 299 -6.01 -16.13 34.71
C GLY A 299 -5.38 -14.75 34.45
N ASN A 300 -6.04 -13.92 33.64
CA ASN A 300 -5.67 -12.52 33.43
C ASN A 300 -6.59 -11.58 34.25
N GLU A 301 -6.43 -10.27 34.08
CA GLU A 301 -7.14 -9.24 34.87
C GLU A 301 -8.19 -8.50 34.02
N LEU A 302 -8.79 -9.19 33.04
CA LEU A 302 -9.79 -8.61 32.15
C LEU A 302 -11.12 -8.44 32.91
N LYS A 303 -11.57 -7.19 33.04
CA LYS A 303 -12.76 -6.84 33.85
C LYS A 303 -14.07 -6.76 33.08
N SER A 304 -14.00 -6.72 31.74
CA SER A 304 -15.17 -6.56 30.89
C SER A 304 -14.99 -7.33 29.60
N GLU A 305 -16.06 -7.98 29.14
CA GLU A 305 -16.12 -8.62 27.83
C GLU A 305 -15.78 -7.65 26.68
N ARG A 306 -15.97 -6.34 26.85
CA ARG A 306 -15.68 -5.30 25.85
C ARG A 306 -14.23 -5.28 25.40
N GLU A 307 -13.30 -5.75 26.22
CA GLU A 307 -11.90 -5.90 25.81
C GLU A 307 -11.75 -6.83 24.61
N LEU A 308 -12.62 -7.82 24.46
CA LEU A 308 -12.59 -8.76 23.33
C LEU A 308 -12.96 -8.09 21.99
N ASP A 309 -13.56 -6.89 22.01
CA ASP A 309 -13.88 -6.15 20.77
C ASP A 309 -12.62 -5.77 20.01
N LYS A 310 -11.48 -5.70 20.72
CA LYS A 310 -10.17 -5.37 20.15
C LYS A 310 -9.60 -6.52 19.32
N VAL A 311 -10.08 -7.74 19.54
CA VAL A 311 -9.58 -8.97 18.90
C VAL A 311 -10.68 -9.77 18.18
N LYS A 312 -11.92 -9.24 18.09
CA LYS A 312 -13.07 -9.89 17.42
C LYS A 312 -12.88 -10.20 15.92
N GLY A 313 -11.83 -9.65 15.28
CA GLY A 313 -11.48 -9.97 13.90
C GLY A 313 -10.90 -11.39 13.73
N LEU A 314 -10.50 -12.04 14.83
CA LEU A 314 -10.00 -13.42 14.81
C LEU A 314 -11.14 -14.42 14.59
N LYS A 315 -10.88 -15.45 13.79
CA LYS A 315 -11.84 -16.53 13.51
C LYS A 315 -11.57 -17.73 14.44
N LEU A 316 -11.72 -17.49 15.75
CA LEU A 316 -11.41 -18.49 16.77
C LEU A 316 -12.41 -19.65 16.77
N GLU A 317 -11.87 -20.86 16.93
CA GLU A 317 -12.60 -22.11 17.17
C GLU A 317 -12.63 -22.45 18.67
N GLU A 318 -11.58 -22.08 19.42
CA GLU A 318 -11.48 -22.30 20.86
C GLU A 318 -10.92 -21.07 21.60
N LEU A 319 -11.55 -20.72 22.74
CA LEU A 319 -11.20 -19.57 23.56
C LEU A 319 -11.23 -19.95 25.05
N TRP A 320 -10.25 -19.47 25.81
CA TRP A 320 -10.23 -19.61 27.27
C TRP A 320 -10.18 -18.23 27.94
N LEU A 321 -11.14 -17.96 28.82
CA LEU A 321 -11.27 -16.75 29.63
C LEU A 321 -11.39 -17.07 31.13
N ASP A 322 -11.46 -18.34 31.51
CA ASP A 322 -11.55 -18.78 32.91
C ASP A 322 -10.56 -18.05 33.83
N GLY A 323 -10.99 -17.74 35.05
CA GLY A 323 -10.19 -16.99 36.04
C GLY A 323 -10.01 -15.50 35.74
N ASN A 324 -10.71 -14.91 34.77
CA ASN A 324 -10.77 -13.45 34.59
C ASN A 324 -11.97 -12.84 35.35
N PRO A 325 -11.83 -11.64 35.94
CA PRO A 325 -12.93 -10.95 36.64
C PRO A 325 -14.20 -10.68 35.80
N LEU A 326 -14.09 -10.65 34.48
CA LEU A 326 -15.25 -10.52 33.60
C LEU A 326 -16.24 -11.68 33.77
N CYS A 327 -15.77 -12.88 34.13
CA CYS A 327 -16.63 -14.06 34.25
C CYS A 327 -17.65 -13.89 35.38
N ASP A 328 -17.26 -13.21 36.46
CA ASP A 328 -18.11 -12.92 37.62
C ASP A 328 -19.25 -11.93 37.32
N THR A 329 -19.19 -11.24 36.17
CA THR A 329 -20.22 -10.26 35.79
C THR A 329 -21.47 -10.90 35.19
N PHE A 330 -21.38 -12.16 34.75
CA PHE A 330 -22.48 -12.90 34.15
C PHE A 330 -23.27 -13.67 35.21
N ARG A 331 -24.60 -13.59 35.15
CA ARG A 331 -25.49 -14.29 36.10
C ARG A 331 -25.64 -15.77 35.78
N ASP A 332 -25.49 -16.12 34.51
CA ASP A 332 -25.78 -17.44 33.97
C ASP A 332 -24.89 -17.73 32.76
N GLN A 333 -24.59 -19.02 32.56
CA GLN A 333 -23.70 -19.50 31.51
C GLN A 333 -24.23 -19.18 30.10
N SER A 334 -25.56 -19.12 29.91
CA SER A 334 -26.16 -18.75 28.62
C SER A 334 -25.85 -17.32 28.22
N THR A 335 -25.98 -16.36 29.15
CA THR A 335 -25.65 -14.95 28.90
C THR A 335 -24.16 -14.80 28.58
N TYR A 336 -23.30 -15.52 29.31
CA TYR A 336 -21.86 -15.55 29.04
C TYR A 336 -21.56 -16.09 27.62
N ILE A 337 -22.06 -17.27 27.27
CA ILE A 337 -21.86 -17.87 25.95
C ILE A 337 -22.37 -16.94 24.83
N SER A 338 -23.54 -16.33 25.02
CA SER A 338 -24.12 -15.41 24.03
C SER A 338 -23.25 -14.17 23.82
N ALA A 339 -22.76 -13.56 24.90
CA ALA A 339 -21.90 -12.37 24.84
C ALA A 339 -20.56 -12.67 24.14
N ILE A 340 -19.99 -13.85 24.37
CA ILE A 340 -18.75 -14.28 23.68
C ILE A 340 -19.03 -14.60 22.20
N ARG A 341 -20.14 -15.26 21.88
CA ARG A 341 -20.51 -15.59 20.49
C ARG A 341 -20.87 -14.40 19.63
N GLU A 342 -21.37 -13.33 20.22
CA GLU A 342 -21.55 -12.05 19.52
C GLU A 342 -20.23 -11.57 18.90
N ARG A 343 -19.10 -11.84 19.57
CA ARG A 343 -17.75 -11.43 19.15
C ARG A 343 -17.07 -12.50 18.30
N PHE A 344 -17.29 -13.77 18.63
CA PHE A 344 -16.70 -14.93 17.94
C PHE A 344 -17.79 -15.92 17.51
N PRO A 345 -18.52 -15.66 16.42
CA PRO A 345 -19.65 -16.51 16.01
C PRO A 345 -19.25 -17.94 15.65
N LYS A 346 -17.99 -18.16 15.26
CA LYS A 346 -17.46 -19.48 14.86
C LYS A 346 -16.92 -20.32 16.02
N LEU A 347 -17.05 -19.83 17.26
CA LEU A 347 -16.48 -20.49 18.43
C LEU A 347 -17.21 -21.80 18.75
N LEU A 348 -16.42 -22.88 18.80
CA LEU A 348 -16.87 -24.24 19.08
C LEU A 348 -16.62 -24.64 20.54
N ARG A 349 -15.55 -24.12 21.16
CA ARG A 349 -15.17 -24.42 22.54
C ARG A 349 -14.89 -23.14 23.34
N LEU A 350 -15.41 -23.08 24.56
CA LEU A 350 -15.16 -21.99 25.51
C LEU A 350 -14.82 -22.59 26.87
N ASP A 351 -13.68 -22.20 27.43
CA ASP A 351 -13.21 -22.66 28.74
C ASP A 351 -13.13 -24.20 28.85
N GLY A 352 -12.75 -24.86 27.76
CA GLY A 352 -12.68 -26.32 27.66
C GLY A 352 -14.02 -27.03 27.46
N HIS A 353 -15.14 -26.30 27.44
CA HIS A 353 -16.47 -26.85 27.20
C HIS A 353 -16.90 -26.67 25.74
N GLU A 354 -17.43 -27.74 25.14
CA GLU A 354 -18.02 -27.70 23.81
C GLU A 354 -19.35 -26.92 23.82
N LEU A 355 -19.48 -25.98 22.89
CA LEU A 355 -20.65 -25.13 22.76
C LEU A 355 -21.65 -25.72 21.75
N PRO A 356 -22.97 -25.46 21.91
CA PRO A 356 -23.97 -25.86 20.92
C PRO A 356 -23.64 -25.34 19.52
N PRO A 357 -23.96 -26.00 18.39
CA PRO A 357 -23.59 -25.53 17.06
C PRO A 357 -23.93 -24.04 16.82
N PRO A 358 -23.02 -23.24 16.21
CA PRO A 358 -23.33 -21.87 15.82
C PRO A 358 -24.55 -21.84 14.89
N ILE A 359 -25.47 -20.90 15.13
CA ILE A 359 -26.60 -20.65 14.23
C ILE A 359 -26.06 -19.90 13.01
N ALA A 360 -25.62 -20.62 11.99
CA ALA A 360 -25.17 -20.04 10.72
C ALA A 360 -26.20 -20.34 9.63
N PHE A 361 -26.81 -19.30 9.07
CA PHE A 361 -27.52 -19.38 7.80
C PHE A 361 -26.49 -19.14 6.71
N ASP A 362 -25.80 -20.20 6.29
CA ASP A 362 -24.81 -20.10 5.22
C ASP A 362 -25.54 -19.92 3.88
N VAL A 363 -25.67 -18.68 3.45
CA VAL A 363 -26.06 -18.38 2.08
C VAL A 363 -24.78 -18.55 1.27
N GLU A 364 -24.61 -19.71 0.63
CA GLU A 364 -23.48 -20.02 -0.26
C GLU A 364 -23.45 -19.04 -1.45
N ALA A 365 -22.91 -17.85 -1.23
CA ALA A 365 -22.62 -16.91 -2.29
C ALA A 365 -21.35 -17.39 -3.01
N PRO A 366 -21.37 -17.60 -4.33
CA PRO A 366 -20.17 -17.99 -5.06
C PRO A 366 -19.12 -16.87 -4.94
N THR A 367 -18.02 -17.16 -4.24
CA THR A 367 -16.89 -16.23 -4.05
C THR A 367 -15.80 -16.42 -5.11
N MET A 368 -15.88 -17.50 -5.89
CA MET A 368 -14.88 -17.84 -6.91
C MET A 368 -15.20 -17.15 -8.24
N LEU A 369 -14.27 -16.34 -8.72
CA LEU A 369 -14.30 -15.82 -10.09
C LEU A 369 -13.92 -16.92 -11.09
N PRO A 370 -14.41 -16.86 -12.34
CA PRO A 370 -13.94 -17.74 -13.40
C PRO A 370 -12.41 -17.63 -13.59
N PRO A 371 -11.73 -18.74 -13.94
CA PRO A 371 -10.29 -18.71 -14.16
C PRO A 371 -9.93 -17.83 -15.36
N CYS A 372 -8.96 -16.92 -15.18
CA CYS A 372 -8.39 -16.13 -16.27
C CYS A 372 -7.64 -17.04 -17.24
N LYS A 373 -7.86 -16.86 -18.54
CA LYS A 373 -7.13 -17.55 -19.63
C LYS A 373 -6.21 -16.55 -20.35
N GLY A 374 -5.32 -17.07 -21.18
CA GLY A 374 -4.54 -16.27 -22.14
C GLY A 374 -5.41 -15.85 -23.33
N SER A 375 -4.87 -15.95 -24.54
CA SER A 375 -5.59 -15.54 -25.76
C SER A 375 -6.78 -16.43 -26.11
N TYR A 376 -7.83 -15.83 -26.69
CA TYR A 376 -8.99 -16.51 -27.25
C TYR A 376 -9.24 -16.11 -28.72
N PHE A 377 -9.10 -17.07 -29.64
CA PHE A 377 -9.28 -16.85 -31.08
C PHE A 377 -10.53 -17.52 -31.67
N GLY A 378 -11.29 -18.29 -30.88
CA GLY A 378 -12.38 -19.14 -31.38
C GLY A 378 -11.87 -20.28 -32.27
N THR A 379 -11.54 -20.00 -33.53
CA THR A 379 -11.08 -20.99 -34.52
C THR A 379 -9.60 -20.80 -34.88
N GLU A 380 -8.94 -21.88 -35.31
CA GLU A 380 -7.53 -21.82 -35.73
C GLU A 380 -7.33 -20.96 -37.00
N THR A 381 -8.33 -20.92 -37.88
CA THR A 381 -8.31 -20.04 -39.07
C THR A 381 -8.26 -18.57 -38.68
N LEU A 382 -9.08 -18.15 -37.72
CA LEU A 382 -9.06 -16.78 -37.21
C LEU A 382 -7.76 -16.46 -36.47
N LYS A 383 -7.24 -17.42 -35.71
CA LYS A 383 -5.94 -17.29 -35.06
C LYS A 383 -4.86 -16.96 -36.07
N ASN A 384 -4.73 -17.76 -37.13
CA ASN A 384 -3.72 -17.54 -38.16
C ASN A 384 -3.91 -16.19 -38.88
N LEU A 385 -5.16 -15.85 -39.21
CA LEU A 385 -5.51 -14.58 -39.85
C LEU A 385 -5.12 -13.37 -38.99
N VAL A 386 -5.53 -13.36 -37.72
CA VAL A 386 -5.30 -12.23 -36.80
C VAL A 386 -3.83 -12.12 -36.45
N LEU A 387 -3.14 -13.24 -36.19
CA LEU A 387 -1.70 -13.20 -35.89
C LEU A 387 -0.88 -12.70 -37.08
N HIS A 388 -1.20 -13.14 -38.30
CA HIS A 388 -0.54 -12.64 -39.51
C HIS A 388 -0.80 -11.15 -39.72
N PHE A 389 -2.05 -10.70 -39.54
CA PHE A 389 -2.39 -9.28 -39.58
C PHE A 389 -1.58 -8.48 -38.55
N LEU A 390 -1.50 -8.94 -37.30
CA LEU A 390 -0.78 -8.24 -36.23
C LEU A 390 0.72 -8.16 -36.50
N GLN A 391 1.32 -9.24 -37.00
CA GLN A 391 2.74 -9.24 -37.40
C GLN A 391 3.02 -8.19 -38.47
N GLN A 392 2.21 -8.13 -39.53
CA GLN A 392 2.37 -7.15 -40.61
C GLN A 392 2.10 -5.72 -40.12
N TYR A 393 1.01 -5.53 -39.37
CA TYR A 393 0.61 -4.23 -38.84
C TYR A 393 1.70 -3.64 -37.95
N TYR A 394 2.18 -4.40 -36.97
CA TYR A 394 3.17 -3.91 -36.01
C TYR A 394 4.58 -3.82 -36.61
N ALA A 395 4.93 -4.65 -37.61
CA ALA A 395 6.16 -4.47 -38.38
C ALA A 395 6.20 -3.11 -39.09
N VAL A 396 5.08 -2.65 -39.65
CA VAL A 396 4.97 -1.31 -40.22
C VAL A 396 4.92 -0.25 -39.11
N TYR A 397 4.14 -0.48 -38.06
CA TYR A 397 3.95 0.47 -36.96
C TYR A 397 5.27 0.85 -36.27
N ASP A 398 6.18 -0.13 -36.11
CA ASP A 398 7.48 0.02 -35.44
C ASP A 398 8.64 0.37 -36.39
N SER A 399 8.39 0.43 -37.71
CA SER A 399 9.42 0.79 -38.70
C SER A 399 9.93 2.23 -38.59
N GLY A 400 9.20 3.09 -37.87
CA GLY A 400 9.45 4.52 -37.76
C GLY A 400 8.81 5.37 -38.86
N ASP A 401 8.29 4.74 -39.93
CA ASP A 401 7.43 5.37 -40.94
C ASP A 401 6.11 4.58 -41.06
N ARG A 402 5.04 5.15 -40.48
CA ARG A 402 3.73 4.48 -40.42
C ARG A 402 2.90 4.73 -41.67
N GLN A 403 3.42 5.38 -42.72
CA GLN A 403 2.65 5.75 -43.91
C GLN A 403 2.04 4.54 -44.64
N ARG A 404 2.73 3.40 -44.65
CA ARG A 404 2.21 2.15 -45.26
C ARG A 404 0.95 1.60 -44.57
N LEU A 405 0.59 2.08 -43.37
CA LEU A 405 -0.68 1.71 -42.74
C LEU A 405 -1.90 2.23 -43.52
N LEU A 406 -1.75 3.17 -44.47
CA LEU A 406 -2.85 3.64 -45.32
C LEU A 406 -3.56 2.51 -46.08
N ASP A 407 -2.87 1.40 -46.34
CA ASP A 407 -3.42 0.22 -47.02
C ASP A 407 -4.21 -0.69 -46.05
N ALA A 408 -4.00 -0.56 -44.74
CA ALA A 408 -4.70 -1.33 -43.72
C ALA A 408 -6.00 -0.67 -43.24
N TYR A 409 -6.17 0.64 -43.46
CA TYR A 409 -7.34 1.40 -43.00
C TYR A 409 -8.35 1.68 -44.12
N HIS A 410 -9.63 1.54 -43.79
CA HIS A 410 -10.74 1.93 -44.65
C HIS A 410 -10.76 3.45 -44.88
N ASP A 411 -11.26 3.93 -46.03
CA ASP A 411 -11.30 5.38 -46.35
C ASP A 411 -12.00 6.21 -45.26
N GLY A 412 -13.08 5.68 -44.68
CA GLY A 412 -13.84 6.26 -43.57
C GLY A 412 -13.46 5.78 -42.17
N ALA A 413 -12.26 5.19 -41.99
CA ALA A 413 -11.86 4.64 -40.70
C ALA A 413 -11.80 5.70 -39.58
N CYS A 414 -12.09 5.26 -38.35
CA CYS A 414 -12.03 6.08 -37.14
C CYS A 414 -10.93 5.57 -36.19
N CYS A 415 -10.12 6.48 -35.64
CA CYS A 415 -9.13 6.18 -34.61
C CYS A 415 -9.29 7.10 -33.40
N SER A 416 -9.12 6.57 -32.19
CA SER A 416 -9.01 7.38 -30.97
C SER A 416 -8.04 6.77 -29.94
N LEU A 417 -7.46 7.64 -29.12
CA LEU A 417 -6.53 7.29 -28.06
C LEU A 417 -7.16 7.57 -26.69
N SER A 418 -6.89 6.72 -25.71
CA SER A 418 -7.28 6.91 -24.32
C SER A 418 -6.13 6.55 -23.37
N ILE A 419 -6.09 7.19 -22.20
CA ILE A 419 -5.12 6.90 -21.12
C ILE A 419 -5.86 6.88 -19.78
N PRO A 420 -5.34 6.20 -18.74
CA PRO A 420 -5.97 6.21 -17.42
C PRO A 420 -6.06 7.63 -16.86
N PHE A 421 -7.10 7.90 -16.09
CA PHE A 421 -7.28 9.19 -15.44
C PHE A 421 -6.27 9.36 -14.30
N THR A 422 -5.45 10.41 -14.38
CA THR A 422 -4.50 10.76 -13.33
C THR A 422 -4.93 12.08 -12.65
N PRO A 423 -5.16 12.10 -11.32
CA PRO A 423 -5.53 13.32 -10.59
C PRO A 423 -4.35 14.27 -10.36
N GLN A 424 -3.12 13.80 -10.56
CA GLN A 424 -1.89 14.56 -10.39
C GLN A 424 -1.66 15.51 -11.57
N ASN A 425 -0.82 16.54 -11.38
CA ASN A 425 -0.51 17.52 -12.41
C ASN A 425 -0.03 16.83 -13.71
N PRO A 426 -0.72 17.01 -14.86
CA PRO A 426 -0.39 16.34 -16.12
C PRO A 426 1.06 16.57 -16.58
N ALA A 427 1.65 17.72 -16.21
CA ALA A 427 3.03 18.08 -16.56
C ALA A 427 4.09 17.19 -15.90
N ARG A 428 3.74 16.43 -14.84
CA ARG A 428 4.62 15.48 -14.15
C ARG A 428 4.28 14.02 -14.45
N SER A 429 3.31 13.76 -15.35
CA SER A 429 2.93 12.41 -15.73
C SER A 429 3.90 11.84 -16.74
N ASN A 430 4.34 10.59 -16.53
CA ASN A 430 5.12 9.87 -17.52
C ASN A 430 4.32 9.58 -18.82
N LEU A 431 3.02 9.87 -18.86
CA LEU A 431 2.15 9.75 -20.04
C LEU A 431 1.80 11.12 -20.66
N ALA A 432 2.57 12.17 -20.35
CA ALA A 432 2.27 13.54 -20.79
C ALA A 432 2.17 13.70 -22.32
N GLU A 433 2.92 12.90 -23.09
CA GLU A 433 2.92 12.94 -24.56
C GLU A 433 1.57 12.48 -25.14
N TYR A 434 0.91 11.51 -24.52
CA TYR A 434 -0.41 10.99 -24.92
C TYR A 434 -1.59 11.81 -24.37
N PHE A 435 -1.36 12.63 -23.34
CA PHE A 435 -2.43 13.33 -22.62
C PHE A 435 -3.23 14.29 -23.52
N LYS A 436 -2.57 14.93 -24.49
CA LYS A 436 -3.20 15.94 -25.37
C LYS A 436 -4.24 15.34 -26.31
N ASP A 437 -4.07 14.08 -26.68
CA ASP A 437 -4.94 13.35 -27.62
C ASP A 437 -5.88 12.37 -26.92
N SER A 438 -5.81 12.27 -25.59
CA SER A 438 -6.66 11.38 -24.80
C SER A 438 -8.13 11.79 -24.84
N ARG A 439 -8.96 10.85 -25.30
CA ARG A 439 -10.40 11.03 -25.47
C ARG A 439 -11.19 10.26 -24.41
N ASN A 440 -11.49 10.92 -23.28
CA ASN A 440 -12.34 10.35 -22.23
C ASN A 440 -13.71 11.06 -22.18
N VAL A 441 -14.75 10.47 -22.79
CA VAL A 441 -16.10 11.07 -22.87
C VAL A 441 -16.81 11.19 -21.51
N LYS A 442 -16.39 10.41 -20.50
CA LYS A 442 -16.90 10.55 -19.12
C LYS A 442 -16.46 11.88 -18.52
N LYS A 443 -15.22 12.32 -18.79
CA LYS A 443 -14.62 13.55 -18.26
C LYS A 443 -14.82 14.76 -19.18
N LEU A 444 -14.56 14.61 -20.48
CA LEU A 444 -14.74 15.66 -21.47
C LEU A 444 -16.21 15.72 -21.88
N LYS A 445 -16.88 16.84 -21.64
CA LYS A 445 -18.30 17.05 -21.99
C LYS A 445 -18.52 17.84 -23.28
N ASP A 446 -17.54 18.65 -23.69
CA ASP A 446 -17.65 19.48 -24.88
C ASP A 446 -17.73 18.63 -26.18
N PRO A 447 -18.80 18.75 -26.98
CA PRO A 447 -19.01 17.93 -28.17
C PRO A 447 -18.02 18.26 -29.29
N THR A 448 -17.62 19.52 -29.45
CA THR A 448 -16.68 19.96 -30.49
C THR A 448 -15.29 19.36 -30.26
N LEU A 449 -14.81 19.37 -29.01
CA LEU A 449 -13.57 18.74 -28.61
C LEU A 449 -13.63 17.22 -28.72
N ARG A 450 -14.77 16.59 -28.36
CA ARG A 450 -14.97 15.14 -28.55
C ARG A 450 -14.89 14.72 -30.02
N PHE A 451 -15.40 15.55 -30.92
CA PHE A 451 -15.31 15.34 -32.37
C PHE A 451 -13.87 15.52 -32.85
N ARG A 452 -13.19 16.59 -32.42
CA ARG A 452 -11.78 16.85 -32.78
C ARG A 452 -10.80 15.76 -32.34
N LEU A 453 -11.03 15.15 -31.18
CA LEU A 453 -10.19 14.06 -30.65
C LEU A 453 -10.44 12.71 -31.33
N LEU A 454 -11.50 12.58 -32.14
CA LEU A 454 -11.74 11.41 -32.98
C LEU A 454 -11.13 11.67 -34.36
N LYS A 455 -10.16 10.85 -34.75
CA LYS A 455 -9.53 10.98 -36.07
C LYS A 455 -10.40 10.23 -37.07
N HIS A 456 -10.91 10.94 -38.07
CA HIS A 456 -11.81 10.38 -39.09
C HIS A 456 -11.15 10.47 -40.47
N THR A 457 -11.26 9.40 -41.25
CA THR A 457 -10.57 9.08 -42.51
C THR A 457 -9.18 8.51 -42.33
N ARG A 458 -8.79 7.55 -43.20
CA ARG A 458 -7.46 6.90 -43.13
C ARG A 458 -6.29 7.87 -43.15
N LEU A 459 -6.40 8.98 -43.88
CA LEU A 459 -5.35 10.00 -43.94
C LEU A 459 -5.13 10.66 -42.58
N ASN A 460 -6.21 11.10 -41.92
CA ASN A 460 -6.12 11.71 -40.60
C ASN A 460 -5.69 10.69 -39.52
N VAL A 461 -6.13 9.44 -39.66
CA VAL A 461 -5.71 8.34 -38.77
C VAL A 461 -4.19 8.14 -38.88
N VAL A 462 -3.66 7.93 -40.08
CA VAL A 462 -2.22 7.65 -40.26
C VAL A 462 -1.36 8.88 -39.95
N ALA A 463 -1.84 10.10 -40.27
CA ALA A 463 -1.19 11.33 -39.86
C ALA A 463 -1.07 11.42 -38.33
N PHE A 464 -2.17 11.15 -37.60
CA PHE A 464 -2.15 11.10 -36.14
C PHE A 464 -1.23 9.99 -35.61
N LEU A 465 -1.26 8.79 -36.19
CA LEU A 465 -0.37 7.72 -35.78
C LEU A 465 1.10 8.11 -36.00
N ASN A 466 1.46 8.85 -37.05
CA ASN A 466 2.82 9.35 -37.25
C ASN A 466 3.25 10.43 -36.22
N GLU A 467 2.31 11.13 -35.59
CA GLU A 467 2.60 12.10 -34.51
C GLU A 467 2.89 11.41 -33.17
N LEU A 468 2.47 10.15 -32.99
CA LEU A 468 2.75 9.39 -31.78
C LEU A 468 4.25 8.99 -31.70
N PRO A 469 4.83 8.84 -30.49
CA PRO A 469 6.21 8.40 -30.31
C PRO A 469 6.53 7.11 -31.08
N LYS A 470 7.79 6.93 -31.48
CA LYS A 470 8.25 5.69 -32.11
C LYS A 470 8.31 4.57 -31.07
N THR A 471 7.94 3.38 -31.50
CA THR A 471 7.71 2.24 -30.61
C THR A 471 8.46 1.00 -31.08
N GLN A 472 8.64 0.08 -30.15
CA GLN A 472 9.02 -1.30 -30.40
C GLN A 472 8.10 -2.19 -29.56
N HIS A 473 7.24 -2.98 -30.20
CA HIS A 473 6.30 -3.87 -29.52
C HIS A 473 6.93 -5.24 -29.27
N ASP A 474 6.60 -5.82 -28.12
CA ASP A 474 6.87 -7.23 -27.85
C ASP A 474 5.70 -8.08 -28.36
N ILE A 475 5.76 -8.46 -29.64
CA ILE A 475 4.70 -9.24 -30.30
C ILE A 475 4.49 -10.61 -29.62
N ASN A 476 5.53 -11.19 -29.02
CA ASN A 476 5.43 -12.48 -28.34
C ASN A 476 4.64 -12.38 -27.03
N SER A 477 4.55 -11.18 -26.44
CA SER A 477 3.76 -10.92 -25.24
C SER A 477 2.26 -10.70 -25.50
N PHE A 478 1.83 -10.66 -26.76
CA PHE A 478 0.46 -10.27 -27.10
C PHE A 478 -0.57 -11.30 -26.63
N VAL A 479 -1.56 -10.80 -25.91
CA VAL A 479 -2.78 -11.53 -25.54
C VAL A 479 -3.91 -11.00 -26.39
N VAL A 480 -4.52 -11.87 -27.19
CA VAL A 480 -5.53 -11.50 -28.19
C VAL A 480 -6.86 -12.14 -27.84
N ASP A 481 -7.91 -11.32 -27.82
CA ASP A 481 -9.28 -11.75 -27.58
C ASP A 481 -10.17 -11.37 -28.76
N ILE A 482 -10.79 -12.35 -29.41
CA ILE A 482 -11.83 -12.10 -30.41
C ILE A 482 -13.16 -11.87 -29.69
N SER A 483 -13.56 -10.60 -29.64
CA SER A 483 -14.77 -10.13 -28.98
C SER A 483 -16.04 -10.50 -29.76
N ALA A 484 -16.01 -10.38 -31.09
CA ALA A 484 -17.14 -10.71 -31.96
C ALA A 484 -16.70 -11.01 -33.39
N GLN A 485 -17.41 -11.94 -34.03
CA GLN A 485 -17.25 -12.28 -35.44
C GLN A 485 -18.63 -12.35 -36.10
N THR A 486 -18.79 -11.69 -37.24
CA THR A 486 -19.93 -11.84 -38.14
C THR A 486 -19.44 -12.05 -39.57
N SER A 487 -20.37 -12.21 -40.52
CA SER A 487 -20.02 -12.23 -41.96
C SER A 487 -19.47 -10.90 -42.47
N THR A 488 -19.73 -9.79 -41.76
CA THR A 488 -19.38 -8.43 -42.21
C THR A 488 -18.28 -7.78 -41.38
N LEU A 489 -18.02 -8.26 -40.16
CA LEU A 489 -17.05 -7.65 -39.26
C LEU A 489 -16.33 -8.67 -38.38
N LEU A 490 -15.12 -8.30 -37.99
CA LEU A 490 -14.33 -8.97 -36.97
C LEU A 490 -13.88 -7.92 -35.95
N CYS A 491 -14.22 -8.15 -34.68
CA CYS A 491 -13.80 -7.30 -33.56
C CYS A 491 -12.88 -8.10 -32.64
N PHE A 492 -11.70 -7.56 -32.38
CA PHE A 492 -10.71 -8.18 -31.50
C PHE A 492 -9.92 -7.14 -30.74
N SER A 493 -9.48 -7.51 -29.55
CA SER A 493 -8.65 -6.70 -28.67
C SER A 493 -7.29 -7.34 -28.48
N VAL A 494 -6.25 -6.52 -28.44
CA VAL A 494 -4.86 -6.93 -28.26
C VAL A 494 -4.32 -6.24 -27.02
N ASN A 495 -3.89 -7.02 -26.04
CA ASN A 495 -3.20 -6.55 -24.85
C ASN A 495 -1.73 -6.90 -24.99
N GLY A 496 -0.85 -5.97 -24.67
CA GLY A 496 0.59 -6.23 -24.74
C GLY A 496 1.42 -5.08 -24.19
N VAL A 497 2.72 -5.14 -24.43
CA VAL A 497 3.67 -4.10 -24.03
C VAL A 497 4.48 -3.59 -25.21
N PHE A 498 4.91 -2.34 -25.11
CA PHE A 498 5.83 -1.72 -26.05
C PHE A 498 6.80 -0.79 -25.34
N LYS A 499 7.94 -0.56 -25.97
CA LYS A 499 8.97 0.37 -25.53
C LYS A 499 9.00 1.59 -26.44
N GLU A 500 9.14 2.78 -25.87
CA GLU A 500 9.33 4.03 -26.63
C GLU A 500 10.80 4.16 -27.04
N VAL A 501 11.06 4.49 -28.32
CA VAL A 501 12.39 4.50 -28.93
C VAL A 501 12.95 5.93 -29.06
N ASP A 502 12.09 6.94 -28.99
CA ASP A 502 12.44 8.36 -29.08
C ASP A 502 11.76 9.21 -27.99
N GLY A 503 12.02 10.52 -28.02
CA GLY A 503 11.42 11.48 -27.10
C GLY A 503 12.04 11.52 -25.70
N LYS A 504 11.37 12.24 -24.78
CA LYS A 504 11.82 12.39 -23.38
C LYS A 504 11.62 11.12 -22.57
N SER A 505 10.71 10.28 -23.04
CA SER A 505 10.31 9.03 -22.41
C SER A 505 10.99 7.82 -23.05
N ARG A 506 12.06 8.04 -23.83
CA ARG A 506 12.86 6.96 -24.42
C ARG A 506 13.19 5.90 -23.37
N ASP A 507 13.08 4.64 -23.80
CA ASP A 507 13.23 3.44 -22.98
C ASP A 507 12.15 3.20 -21.92
N SER A 508 11.13 4.05 -21.84
CA SER A 508 9.95 3.78 -21.00
C SER A 508 9.14 2.62 -21.57
N LEU A 509 8.82 1.66 -20.71
CA LEU A 509 7.93 0.57 -21.06
C LEU A 509 6.47 0.96 -20.79
N ARG A 510 5.64 0.80 -21.80
CA ARG A 510 4.19 1.00 -21.75
C ARG A 510 3.49 -0.32 -21.91
N ALA A 511 2.32 -0.41 -21.30
CA ALA A 511 1.35 -1.45 -21.61
C ALA A 511 0.19 -0.82 -22.37
N PHE A 512 -0.39 -1.59 -23.28
CA PHE A 512 -1.49 -1.13 -24.12
C PHE A 512 -2.59 -2.17 -24.21
N THR A 513 -3.79 -1.66 -24.46
CA THR A 513 -4.93 -2.44 -24.95
C THR A 513 -5.40 -1.76 -26.22
N ARG A 514 -5.41 -2.47 -27.34
CA ARG A 514 -5.85 -1.93 -28.63
C ARG A 514 -6.99 -2.75 -29.19
N THR A 515 -8.09 -2.11 -29.50
CA THR A 515 -9.28 -2.75 -30.05
C THR A 515 -9.44 -2.39 -31.51
N PHE A 516 -9.47 -3.40 -32.36
CA PHE A 516 -9.72 -3.28 -33.78
C PHE A 516 -11.12 -3.78 -34.12
N VAL A 517 -11.81 -3.04 -34.97
CA VAL A 517 -12.95 -3.54 -35.75
C VAL A 517 -12.52 -3.49 -37.19
N ALA A 518 -12.53 -4.66 -37.85
CA ALA A 518 -12.11 -4.81 -39.23
C ALA A 518 -13.20 -5.47 -40.06
N VAL A 519 -13.25 -5.13 -41.34
CA VAL A 519 -14.06 -5.80 -42.36
C VAL A 519 -13.15 -6.70 -43.22
N PRO A 520 -13.67 -7.81 -43.75
CA PRO A 520 -12.89 -8.66 -44.67
C PRO A 520 -12.45 -7.87 -45.91
N ALA A 521 -11.20 -8.04 -46.30
CA ALA A 521 -10.62 -7.48 -47.54
C ALA A 521 -10.19 -8.61 -48.49
N SER A 522 -9.87 -8.26 -49.73
CA SER A 522 -9.34 -9.20 -50.73
C SER A 522 -8.13 -9.98 -50.20
N ASN A 523 -7.91 -11.19 -50.71
CA ASN A 523 -6.78 -12.07 -50.36
C ASN A 523 -6.70 -12.45 -48.86
N SER A 524 -7.85 -12.62 -48.20
CA SER A 524 -7.93 -12.90 -46.76
C SER A 524 -7.29 -11.79 -45.91
N GLY A 525 -7.37 -10.54 -46.37
CA GLY A 525 -6.92 -9.38 -45.60
C GLY A 525 -7.97 -8.88 -44.62
N LEU A 526 -7.55 -8.00 -43.71
CA LEU A 526 -8.43 -7.26 -42.81
C LEU A 526 -8.27 -5.76 -43.09
N CYS A 527 -9.39 -5.06 -43.27
CA CYS A 527 -9.42 -3.61 -43.44
C CYS A 527 -10.05 -2.96 -42.20
N ILE A 528 -9.29 -2.12 -41.50
CA ILE A 528 -9.69 -1.54 -40.22
C ILE A 528 -10.71 -0.43 -40.45
N VAL A 529 -11.86 -0.52 -39.77
CA VAL A 529 -12.89 0.53 -39.75
C VAL A 529 -12.89 1.33 -38.45
N ASN A 530 -12.64 0.68 -37.30
CA ASN A 530 -12.45 1.36 -36.02
C ASN A 530 -11.19 0.86 -35.32
N ASP A 531 -10.46 1.80 -34.72
CA ASP A 531 -9.24 1.57 -33.95
C ASP A 531 -9.28 2.40 -32.66
N GLU A 532 -9.21 1.71 -31.52
CA GLU A 532 -9.12 2.34 -30.21
C GLU A 532 -7.86 1.87 -29.53
N LEU A 533 -7.02 2.82 -29.11
CA LEU A 533 -5.77 2.56 -28.42
C LEU A 533 -5.84 3.11 -27.00
N PHE A 534 -5.76 2.23 -26.01
CA PHE A 534 -5.57 2.57 -24.61
C PHE A 534 -4.11 2.37 -24.21
N VAL A 535 -3.46 3.41 -23.68
CA VAL A 535 -2.06 3.38 -23.24
C VAL A 535 -1.96 3.65 -21.74
N ARG A 536 -1.15 2.85 -21.04
CA ARG A 536 -0.81 3.03 -19.63
C ARG A 536 0.65 2.70 -19.36
N ASN A 537 1.10 3.01 -18.15
CA ASN A 537 2.37 2.46 -17.67
C ASN A 537 2.25 0.94 -17.47
N ALA A 538 3.31 0.22 -17.81
CA ALA A 538 3.41 -1.20 -17.50
C ALA A 538 3.51 -1.41 -15.98
N SER A 539 2.91 -2.50 -15.50
CA SER A 539 3.04 -2.97 -14.12
C SER A 539 4.41 -3.61 -13.88
N PRO A 540 4.88 -3.75 -12.63
CA PRO A 540 6.14 -4.44 -12.32
C PRO A 540 6.24 -5.85 -12.95
N ASP A 541 5.17 -6.64 -12.89
CA ASP A 541 5.13 -8.00 -13.44
C ASP A 541 5.18 -8.03 -14.98
N GLU A 542 4.63 -7.00 -15.63
CA GLU A 542 4.73 -6.84 -17.09
C GLU A 542 6.14 -6.39 -17.47
N ILE A 543 6.76 -5.50 -16.71
CA ILE A 543 8.15 -5.06 -16.93
C ILE A 543 9.11 -6.25 -16.81
N GLN A 544 8.90 -7.12 -15.82
CA GLN A 544 9.74 -8.30 -15.62
C GLN A 544 9.65 -9.32 -16.77
N ARG A 545 8.48 -9.45 -17.40
CA ARG A 545 8.23 -10.41 -18.48
C ARG A 545 8.46 -9.83 -19.88
N ALA A 546 8.51 -8.51 -20.01
CA ALA A 546 8.66 -7.83 -21.29
C ALA A 546 10.01 -8.16 -21.95
N PHE A 547 9.97 -8.43 -23.26
CA PHE A 547 11.13 -8.80 -24.07
C PHE A 547 11.92 -9.98 -23.50
N ALA A 548 11.28 -10.81 -22.67
CA ALA A 548 11.86 -12.07 -22.27
C ALA A 548 12.09 -12.88 -23.55
N MET A 549 13.35 -13.20 -23.83
CA MET A 549 13.68 -14.15 -24.88
C MET A 549 12.85 -15.41 -24.61
N PRO A 550 12.25 -16.04 -25.64
CA PRO A 550 11.70 -17.37 -25.46
C PRO A 550 12.82 -18.20 -24.84
N ALA A 551 12.63 -18.66 -23.59
CA ALA A 551 13.47 -19.71 -23.08
C ALA A 551 13.45 -20.82 -24.13
N PRO A 552 14.59 -21.47 -24.44
CA PRO A 552 14.56 -22.64 -25.32
C PRO A 552 13.44 -23.53 -24.81
N THR A 553 12.40 -23.69 -25.63
CA THR A 553 11.23 -24.47 -25.26
C THR A 553 11.75 -25.80 -24.74
N PRO A 554 11.42 -26.22 -23.51
CA PRO A 554 11.71 -27.57 -23.09
C PRO A 554 10.84 -28.45 -23.99
N SER A 555 11.47 -28.96 -25.06
CA SER A 555 10.92 -30.05 -25.84
C SER A 555 10.56 -31.14 -24.83
N SER A 556 9.31 -31.59 -24.86
CA SER A 556 8.80 -32.72 -24.10
C SER A 556 9.32 -34.06 -24.66
N SER A 557 10.61 -34.08 -25.01
CA SER A 557 11.38 -35.28 -25.30
C SER A 557 12.43 -35.39 -24.19
N PRO A 558 12.54 -36.51 -23.46
CA PRO A 558 13.58 -36.65 -22.46
C PRO A 558 14.93 -36.43 -23.14
N VAL A 559 15.66 -35.40 -22.70
CA VAL A 559 17.06 -35.22 -23.05
C VAL A 559 17.76 -36.52 -22.64
N PRO A 560 18.45 -37.24 -23.55
CA PRO A 560 19.17 -38.44 -23.18
C PRO A 560 20.20 -38.04 -22.13
N THR A 561 19.97 -38.44 -20.88
CA THR A 561 20.95 -38.27 -19.82
C THR A 561 22.11 -39.19 -20.19
N LEU A 562 23.31 -38.64 -20.35
CA LEU A 562 24.49 -39.44 -20.69
C LEU A 562 24.67 -40.55 -19.66
N SER A 563 24.98 -41.77 -20.11
CA SER A 563 25.31 -42.85 -19.17
C SER A 563 26.58 -42.49 -18.38
N PRO A 564 26.81 -43.08 -17.19
CA PRO A 564 28.06 -42.86 -16.44
C PRO A 564 29.32 -43.12 -17.29
N GLU A 565 29.27 -44.13 -18.18
CA GLU A 565 30.35 -44.45 -19.13
C GLU A 565 30.57 -43.33 -20.15
N GLN A 566 29.50 -42.74 -20.69
CA GLN A 566 29.59 -41.60 -21.60
C GLN A 566 30.13 -40.35 -20.90
N GLN A 567 29.80 -40.15 -19.61
CA GLN A 567 30.30 -39.02 -18.83
C GLN A 567 31.81 -39.13 -18.58
N GLU A 568 32.30 -40.34 -18.25
CA GLU A 568 33.73 -40.59 -18.06
C GLU A 568 34.51 -40.44 -19.37
N MET A 569 33.96 -40.98 -20.46
CA MET A 569 34.53 -40.86 -21.80
C MET A 569 34.63 -39.39 -22.25
N LEU A 570 33.60 -38.59 -21.95
CA LEU A 570 33.56 -37.17 -22.24
C LEU A 570 34.66 -36.40 -21.49
N GLN A 571 34.85 -36.68 -20.20
CA GLN A 571 35.89 -36.03 -19.41
C GLN A 571 37.30 -36.41 -19.90
N ALA A 572 37.53 -37.69 -20.22
CA ALA A 572 38.79 -38.15 -20.78
C ALA A 572 39.08 -37.49 -22.14
N PHE A 573 38.08 -37.43 -23.03
CA PHE A 573 38.23 -36.86 -24.37
C PHE A 573 38.46 -35.34 -24.34
N SER A 574 37.76 -34.61 -23.47
CA SER A 574 37.99 -33.18 -23.26
C SER A 574 39.40 -32.91 -22.76
N THR A 575 39.89 -33.74 -21.84
CA THR A 575 41.26 -33.61 -21.31
C THR A 575 42.31 -33.89 -22.38
N GLN A 576 42.11 -34.92 -23.22
CA GLN A 576 43.08 -35.30 -24.25
C GLN A 576 43.06 -34.36 -25.48
N SER A 577 41.88 -33.93 -25.91
CA SER A 577 41.74 -33.03 -27.06
C SER A 577 42.06 -31.57 -26.72
N GLY A 578 41.91 -31.19 -25.45
CA GLY A 578 42.01 -29.82 -24.97
C GLY A 578 40.77 -28.97 -25.30
N MET A 579 39.73 -29.56 -25.91
CA MET A 579 38.46 -28.89 -26.17
C MET A 579 37.64 -28.78 -24.88
N ASN A 580 36.76 -27.78 -24.80
CA ASN A 580 35.77 -27.71 -23.73
C ASN A 580 34.76 -28.88 -23.83
N LEU A 581 33.97 -29.07 -22.76
CA LEU A 581 33.07 -30.21 -22.64
C LEU A 581 32.01 -30.25 -23.75
N GLU A 582 31.50 -29.10 -24.17
CA GLU A 582 30.45 -29.02 -25.20
C GLU A 582 30.94 -29.54 -26.56
N TRP A 583 32.11 -29.08 -27.00
CA TRP A 583 32.71 -29.52 -28.27
C TRP A 583 33.25 -30.95 -28.21
N SER A 584 33.72 -31.38 -27.04
CA SER A 584 34.13 -32.76 -26.81
C SER A 584 32.94 -33.71 -26.89
N GLN A 585 31.80 -33.33 -26.30
CA GLN A 585 30.56 -34.11 -26.37
C GLN A 585 30.04 -34.20 -27.79
N LYS A 586 30.05 -33.07 -28.53
CA LYS A 586 29.66 -33.07 -29.94
C LYS A 586 30.53 -34.01 -30.78
N CYS A 587 31.85 -33.97 -30.62
CA CYS A 587 32.78 -34.84 -31.34
C CYS A 587 32.57 -36.33 -31.02
N LEU A 588 32.25 -36.66 -29.77
CA LEU A 588 31.89 -38.02 -29.35
C LEU A 588 30.54 -38.44 -29.95
N GLN A 589 29.52 -37.58 -29.89
CA GLN A 589 28.19 -37.86 -30.45
C GLN A 589 28.24 -38.07 -31.97
N ASP A 590 28.92 -37.20 -32.71
CA ASP A 590 29.04 -37.26 -34.18
C ASP A 590 29.77 -38.54 -34.65
N ASN A 591 30.54 -39.17 -33.76
CA ASN A 591 31.26 -40.42 -34.01
C ASN A 591 30.69 -41.61 -33.22
N ASN A 592 29.43 -41.54 -32.79
CA ASN A 592 28.70 -42.61 -32.10
C ASN A 592 29.34 -43.09 -30.78
N TRP A 593 29.97 -42.19 -30.03
CA TRP A 593 30.67 -42.47 -28.76
C TRP A 593 31.80 -43.50 -28.89
N ASP A 594 32.40 -43.62 -30.07
CA ASP A 594 33.65 -44.38 -30.27
C ASP A 594 34.86 -43.47 -30.05
N TYR A 595 35.51 -43.64 -28.90
CA TYR A 595 36.65 -42.82 -28.49
C TYR A 595 37.79 -42.78 -29.53
N THR A 596 38.11 -43.91 -30.15
CA THR A 596 39.24 -44.02 -31.09
C THR A 596 38.90 -43.27 -32.38
N ARG A 597 37.66 -43.45 -32.85
CA ARG A 597 37.17 -42.77 -34.05
C ARG A 597 37.04 -41.27 -33.84
N SER A 598 36.53 -40.83 -32.69
CA SER A 598 36.48 -39.41 -32.32
C SER A 598 37.88 -38.79 -32.26
N ALA A 599 38.87 -39.49 -31.69
CA ALA A 599 40.23 -38.98 -31.62
C ALA A 599 40.85 -38.79 -33.01
N GLN A 600 40.65 -39.76 -33.92
CA GLN A 600 41.11 -39.68 -35.30
C GLN A 600 40.44 -38.52 -36.06
N ALA A 601 39.12 -38.38 -35.94
CA ALA A 601 38.36 -37.30 -36.55
C ALA A 601 38.84 -35.93 -36.04
N PHE A 602 39.03 -35.79 -34.73
CA PHE A 602 39.57 -34.60 -34.11
C PHE A 602 40.97 -34.26 -34.63
N THR A 603 41.91 -35.21 -34.64
CA THR A 603 43.27 -34.98 -35.13
C THR A 603 43.29 -34.53 -36.58
N HIS A 604 42.46 -35.16 -37.42
CA HIS A 604 42.34 -34.79 -38.83
C HIS A 604 41.76 -33.38 -39.02
N LEU A 605 40.67 -33.03 -38.32
CA LEU A 605 40.06 -31.69 -38.40
C LEU A 605 40.95 -30.60 -37.80
N LYS A 606 41.69 -30.90 -36.73
CA LYS A 606 42.67 -30.00 -36.13
C LYS A 606 43.84 -29.73 -37.07
N ALA A 607 44.32 -30.75 -37.78
CA ALA A 607 45.38 -30.59 -38.78
C ALA A 607 44.94 -29.72 -39.97
N LYS A 608 43.64 -29.72 -40.31
CA LYS A 608 43.07 -28.85 -41.35
C LYS A 608 42.70 -27.44 -40.87
N GLY A 609 42.76 -27.16 -39.57
CA GLY A 609 42.35 -25.88 -39.00
C GLY A 609 40.83 -25.64 -39.06
N GLU A 610 40.03 -26.70 -39.20
CA GLU A 610 38.56 -26.61 -39.36
C GLU A 610 37.81 -26.59 -38.02
N ILE A 611 38.53 -26.66 -36.89
CA ILE A 611 37.94 -26.58 -35.56
C ILE A 611 37.93 -25.12 -35.09
N PRO A 612 36.75 -24.53 -34.78
CA PRO A 612 36.66 -23.16 -34.29
C PRO A 612 37.48 -22.92 -33.02
N GLU A 613 38.10 -21.74 -32.90
CA GLU A 613 38.90 -21.39 -31.69
C GLU A 613 38.07 -21.45 -30.40
N VAL A 614 36.77 -21.17 -30.48
CA VAL A 614 35.84 -21.26 -29.36
C VAL A 614 35.75 -22.65 -28.73
N ALA A 615 36.10 -23.70 -29.49
CA ALA A 615 36.15 -25.07 -28.98
C ALA A 615 37.22 -25.28 -27.92
N PHE A 616 38.23 -24.40 -27.85
CA PHE A 616 39.36 -24.48 -26.91
C PHE A 616 39.30 -23.44 -25.79
N MET A 617 38.24 -22.61 -25.74
CA MET A 617 37.99 -21.71 -24.61
C MET A 617 37.34 -22.50 -23.48
N LYS A 618 38.02 -22.56 -22.33
CA LYS A 618 37.59 -23.27 -21.12
C LYS A 618 36.69 -22.44 -20.22
#